data_AF-A0A7C8Z073-F1
#
_entry.id   AF-A0A7C8Z073-F1
#
_cell.length_a   1.000
_cell.length_b   1.000
_cell.length_c   1.000
_cell.angle_alpha   90.00
_cell.angle_beta   90.00
_cell.angle_gamma   90.00
#
_symmetry.space_group_name_H-M   'P 1'
#
loop_
_entity.id
_entity.type
_entity.pdbx_description
1 polymer ?
#
loop_
_entity_poly.entity_id
_entity_poly.type
_entity_poly.pdbx_seq_one_letter_code
_entity_poly.pdbx_strand_id
1 'polypeptide(L)'
;ERGKMTEAMVRNKPGMASVKDMPLLQDGPPPGGFPPVRYARRIPNSGPSAMAIFLTAFGAFAWGMYEVGKGNKIRRALKEEKYAARRAILPMLQAEEDERFVKEWNKYLEEEARIMK
;
A
#
# COMPACT_ATOMS: atom_id res chain seq x y z
N GLU A 1 68.20 -8.67 -54.26
CA GLU A 1 67.86 -7.28 -53.90
C GLU A 1 66.38 -7.05 -54.15
N ARG A 2 65.57 -6.87 -53.09
CA ARG A 2 64.13 -6.58 -53.24
C ARG A 2 63.98 -5.06 -53.37
N GLY A 3 63.59 -4.58 -54.55
CA GLY A 3 63.31 -3.18 -54.80
C GLY A 3 62.31 -2.64 -53.77
N LYS A 4 62.64 -1.51 -53.14
CA LYS A 4 61.79 -0.88 -52.12
C LYS A 4 60.49 -0.40 -52.77
N MET A 5 59.41 -1.16 -52.64
CA MET A 5 58.05 -0.72 -52.97
C MET A 5 57.70 0.44 -52.05
N THR A 6 57.56 1.64 -52.62
CA THR A 6 57.22 2.86 -51.85
C THR A 6 55.71 2.92 -51.61
N GLU A 7 55.26 3.66 -50.60
CA GLU A 7 53.82 3.77 -50.27
C GLU A 7 52.99 4.26 -51.47
N ALA A 8 53.58 5.08 -52.34
CA ALA A 8 52.97 5.56 -53.57
C ALA A 8 52.68 4.44 -54.60
N MET A 9 53.45 3.35 -54.58
CA MET A 9 53.21 2.18 -55.43
C MET A 9 52.13 1.26 -54.86
N VAL A 10 51.96 1.25 -53.53
CA VAL A 10 51.02 0.36 -52.83
C VAL A 10 49.60 0.94 -52.81
N ARG A 11 49.45 2.24 -52.53
CA ARG A 11 48.15 2.93 -52.46
C ARG A 11 47.80 3.64 -53.76
N ASN A 12 48.23 3.10 -54.89
CA ASN A 12 48.07 3.75 -56.19
C ASN A 12 46.59 3.88 -56.59
N LYS A 13 46.19 5.05 -57.11
CA LYS A 13 44.89 5.29 -57.76
C LYS A 13 45.12 5.65 -59.24
N PRO A 14 44.39 5.06 -60.21
CA PRO A 14 44.51 5.44 -61.61
C PRO A 14 44.26 6.94 -61.81
N GLY A 15 45.20 7.65 -62.47
CA GLY A 15 45.09 9.08 -62.76
C GLY A 15 45.64 10.03 -61.67
N MET A 16 46.42 9.53 -60.72
CA MET A 16 47.05 10.34 -59.67
C MET A 16 48.17 11.24 -60.24
N ALA A 17 48.05 12.56 -60.12
CA ALA A 17 49.06 13.51 -60.61
C ALA A 17 50.11 13.86 -59.53
N SER A 18 49.77 13.69 -58.25
CA SER A 18 50.63 14.01 -57.12
C SER A 18 50.47 13.00 -55.97
N VAL A 19 51.51 12.85 -55.16
CA VAL A 19 51.50 12.00 -53.93
C VAL A 19 50.40 12.42 -52.94
N LYS A 20 49.92 13.68 -53.00
CA LYS A 20 48.84 14.19 -52.14
C LYS A 20 47.46 13.58 -52.44
N ASP A 21 47.24 13.08 -53.66
CA ASP A 21 45.95 12.53 -54.10
C ASP A 21 45.81 11.03 -53.80
N MET A 22 46.71 10.51 -52.97
CA MET A 22 46.74 9.11 -52.58
C MET A 22 45.47 8.74 -51.79
N PRO A 23 44.76 7.67 -52.16
CA PRO A 23 43.58 7.20 -51.45
C PRO A 23 43.91 6.86 -50.00
N LEU A 24 43.20 7.51 -49.09
CA LEU A 24 43.24 7.26 -47.66
C LEU A 24 41.85 6.83 -47.21
N LEU A 25 41.66 5.53 -47.00
CA LEU A 25 40.46 4.99 -46.39
C LEU A 25 40.81 4.61 -44.95
N GLN A 26 40.37 5.44 -44.00
CA GLN A 26 40.52 5.21 -42.56
C GLN A 26 39.15 4.90 -41.96
N ASP A 27 39.14 4.10 -40.89
CA ASP A 27 37.94 3.92 -40.09
C ASP A 27 37.63 5.24 -39.39
N GLY A 28 36.38 5.68 -39.50
CA GLY A 28 35.94 6.99 -39.07
C GLY A 28 34.43 7.02 -38.88
N PRO A 29 33.91 8.02 -38.15
CA PRO A 29 32.47 8.16 -38.01
C PRO A 29 31.82 8.33 -39.39
N PRO A 30 30.60 7.82 -39.57
CA PRO A 30 29.87 8.04 -40.81
C PRO A 30 29.69 9.55 -41.04
N PRO A 31 29.54 10.00 -42.29
CA PRO A 31 29.23 11.40 -42.58
C PRO A 31 27.92 11.77 -41.88
N GLY A 32 28.00 12.64 -40.86
CA GLY A 32 26.88 12.99 -39.97
C GLY A 32 27.00 12.54 -38.51
N GLY A 33 28.01 11.71 -38.18
CA GLY A 33 28.29 11.27 -36.80
C GLY A 33 27.33 10.22 -36.25
N PHE A 34 27.52 9.83 -34.99
CA PHE A 34 26.66 8.88 -34.28
C PHE A 34 25.48 9.58 -33.58
N PRO A 35 24.35 8.90 -33.37
CA PRO A 35 23.25 9.46 -32.59
C PRO A 35 23.70 9.83 -31.17
N PRO A 36 23.11 10.87 -30.56
CA PRO A 36 23.50 11.31 -29.23
C PRO A 36 23.17 10.24 -28.19
N VAL A 37 24.21 9.63 -27.63
CA VAL A 37 24.06 8.67 -26.53
C VAL A 37 23.75 9.43 -25.25
N ARG A 38 22.65 9.07 -24.61
CA ARG A 38 22.22 9.70 -23.36
C ARG A 38 22.93 9.01 -22.19
N TYR A 39 23.88 9.70 -21.59
CA TYR A 39 24.69 9.19 -20.48
C TYR A 39 24.12 9.55 -19.09
N ALA A 40 23.28 10.60 -19.01
CA ALA A 40 22.76 11.10 -17.75
C ALA A 40 21.59 10.27 -17.23
N ARG A 41 21.58 10.02 -15.92
CA ARG A 41 20.46 9.36 -15.24
C ARG A 41 19.21 10.25 -15.29
N ARG A 42 18.06 9.68 -15.66
CA ARG A 42 16.75 10.32 -15.56
C ARG A 42 15.82 9.48 -14.70
N ILE A 43 15.60 9.94 -13.47
CA ILE A 43 14.59 9.36 -12.58
C ILE A 43 13.36 10.26 -12.64
N PRO A 44 12.21 9.78 -13.13
CA PRO A 44 10.99 10.56 -13.10
C PRO A 44 10.42 10.61 -11.67
N ASN A 45 10.17 11.82 -11.17
CA ASN A 45 9.50 12.05 -9.88
C ASN A 45 8.00 12.29 -10.09
N SER A 46 7.35 11.42 -10.87
CA SER A 46 5.93 11.57 -11.29
C SER A 46 4.92 11.15 -10.21
N GLY A 47 5.28 11.28 -8.93
CA GLY A 47 4.40 10.97 -7.81
C GLY A 47 3.42 12.10 -7.50
N PRO A 48 2.33 11.81 -6.78
CA PRO A 48 1.45 12.85 -6.25
C PRO A 48 2.23 13.80 -5.34
N SER A 49 1.89 15.09 -5.40
CA SER A 49 2.54 16.09 -4.56
C SER A 49 2.30 15.80 -3.07
N ALA A 50 3.19 16.29 -2.20
CA ALA A 50 3.05 16.11 -0.75
C ALA A 50 1.67 16.57 -0.23
N MET A 51 1.17 17.70 -0.75
CA MET A 51 -0.16 18.21 -0.42
C MET A 51 -1.28 17.29 -0.89
N ALA A 52 -1.17 16.71 -2.08
CA ALA A 52 -2.17 15.76 -2.57
C ALA A 52 -2.25 14.52 -1.67
N ILE A 53 -1.11 13.98 -1.25
CA ILE A 53 -1.05 12.84 -0.32
C ILE A 53 -1.68 13.22 1.02
N PHE A 54 -1.30 14.37 1.59
CA PHE A 54 -1.80 14.84 2.87
C PHE A 54 -3.31 15.05 2.86
N LEU A 55 -3.84 15.78 1.88
CA LEU A 55 -5.27 16.07 1.79
C LEU A 55 -6.09 14.81 1.55
N THR A 56 -5.56 13.85 0.78
CA THR A 56 -6.23 12.57 0.57
C THR A 56 -6.33 11.77 1.87
N ALA A 57 -5.22 11.65 2.60
CA ALA A 57 -5.19 10.95 3.87
C ALA A 57 -6.09 11.64 4.92
N PHE A 58 -6.01 12.96 5.02
CA PHE A 58 -6.83 13.75 5.93
C PHE A 58 -8.32 13.67 5.58
N GLY A 59 -8.66 13.77 4.29
CA GLY A 59 -10.03 13.65 3.82
C GLY A 59 -10.62 12.27 4.10
N ALA A 60 -9.85 11.21 3.82
CA ALA A 60 -10.25 9.84 4.14
C ALA A 60 -10.45 9.64 5.65
N PHE A 61 -9.56 10.19 6.48
CA PHE A 61 -9.70 10.13 7.93
C PHE A 61 -10.94 10.88 8.44
N ALA A 62 -11.14 12.14 8.01
CA ALA A 62 -12.27 12.95 8.42
C ALA A 62 -13.61 12.29 8.04
N TRP A 63 -13.70 11.77 6.82
CA TRP A 63 -14.87 11.02 6.37
C TRP A 63 -15.07 9.71 7.13
N GLY A 64 -13.99 8.95 7.34
CA GLY A 64 -14.02 7.70 8.10
C GLY A 64 -14.53 7.90 9.53
N MET A 65 -14.06 8.96 10.20
CA MET A 65 -14.51 9.29 11.56
C MET A 65 -15.99 9.69 11.61
N TYR A 66 -16.49 10.37 10.58
CA TYR A 66 -17.91 10.69 10.47
C TYR A 66 -18.79 9.43 10.32
N GLU A 67 -18.41 8.51 9.45
CA GLU A 67 -19.12 7.23 9.27
C GLU A 67 -19.06 6.35 10.54
N VAL A 68 -17.91 6.32 11.23
CA VAL A 68 -17.79 5.67 12.55
C VAL A 68 -18.76 6.28 13.56
N GLY A 69 -18.92 7.61 13.58
CA GLY A 69 -19.88 8.30 14.42
C GLY A 69 -21.33 7.86 14.16
N LYS A 70 -21.73 7.77 12.89
CA LYS A 70 -23.05 7.23 12.50
C LYS A 70 -23.22 5.78 12.95
N GLY A 71 -22.24 4.93 12.68
CA GLY A 71 -22.26 3.52 13.06
C GLY A 71 -22.40 3.33 14.58
N ASN A 72 -21.70 4.14 15.38
CA ASN A 72 -21.80 4.12 16.83
C ASN A 72 -23.19 4.55 17.33
N LYS A 73 -23.83 5.53 16.68
CA LYS A 73 -25.21 5.93 17.00
C LYS A 73 -26.19 4.78 16.78
N ILE A 74 -26.06 4.07 15.65
CA ILE A 74 -26.89 2.89 15.33
C ILE A 74 -26.64 1.78 16.34
N ARG A 75 -25.37 1.46 16.63
CA ARG A 75 -25.01 0.43 17.61
C ARG A 75 -25.57 0.74 19.00
N ARG A 76 -25.59 2.01 19.41
CA ARG A 76 -26.19 2.44 20.67
C ARG A 76 -27.70 2.21 20.69
N ALA A 77 -28.39 2.51 19.59
CA ALA A 77 -29.83 2.24 19.47
C ALA A 77 -30.15 0.74 19.59
N LEU A 78 -29.39 -0.12 18.90
CA LEU A 78 -29.55 -1.57 18.99
C LEU A 78 -29.26 -2.12 20.39
N LYS A 79 -28.26 -1.56 21.10
CA LYS A 79 -28.01 -1.91 22.50
C LYS A 79 -29.15 -1.49 23.41
N GLU A 80 -29.71 -0.31 23.19
CA GLU A 80 -30.85 0.19 23.96
C GLU A 80 -32.08 -0.69 23.78
N GLU A 81 -32.36 -1.11 22.54
CA GLU A 81 -33.42 -2.08 22.22
C GLU A 81 -33.21 -3.39 22.99
N LYS A 82 -31.99 -3.94 22.97
CA LYS A 82 -31.65 -5.16 23.73
C LYS A 82 -31.87 -4.96 25.24
N TYR A 83 -31.49 -3.81 25.79
CA TYR A 83 -31.70 -3.52 27.21
C TYR A 83 -33.17 -3.29 27.54
N ALA A 84 -33.96 -2.70 26.64
CA ALA A 84 -35.39 -2.55 26.80
C ALA A 84 -36.09 -3.92 26.82
N ALA A 85 -35.75 -4.81 25.89
CA ALA A 85 -36.28 -6.18 25.86
C ALA A 85 -35.94 -6.95 27.15
N ARG A 86 -34.69 -6.84 27.64
CA ARG A 86 -34.29 -7.44 28.92
C ARG A 86 -35.07 -6.88 30.10
N ARG A 87 -35.24 -5.56 30.19
CA ARG A 87 -36.02 -4.92 31.25
C ARG A 87 -37.49 -5.35 31.24
N ALA A 88 -38.06 -5.60 30.06
CA ALA A 88 -39.45 -6.04 29.94
C ALA A 88 -39.68 -7.45 30.53
N ILE A 89 -38.73 -8.37 30.35
CA ILE A 89 -38.84 -9.76 30.86
C ILE A 89 -38.30 -9.93 32.28
N LEU A 90 -37.51 -8.97 32.78
CA LEU A 90 -36.85 -9.06 34.08
C LEU A 90 -37.81 -9.34 35.24
N PRO A 91 -38.99 -8.70 35.37
CA PRO A 91 -39.88 -8.95 36.51
C PRO A 91 -40.37 -10.40 36.59
N MET A 92 -40.60 -11.03 35.44
CA MET A 92 -41.01 -12.44 35.38
C MET A 92 -39.89 -13.36 35.86
N LEU A 93 -38.67 -13.15 35.34
CA LEU A 93 -37.49 -13.92 35.75
C LEU A 93 -37.18 -13.73 37.24
N GLN A 94 -37.33 -12.51 37.74
CA GLN A 94 -37.14 -12.21 39.16
C GLN A 94 -38.16 -12.94 40.03
N ALA A 95 -39.44 -12.96 39.63
CA ALA A 95 -40.47 -13.70 40.36
C ALA A 95 -40.19 -15.21 40.40
N GLU A 96 -39.74 -15.81 39.30
CA GLU A 96 -39.35 -17.22 39.26
C GLU A 96 -38.16 -17.52 40.20
N GLU A 97 -37.17 -16.63 40.24
CA GLU A 97 -36.01 -16.75 41.12
C GLU A 97 -36.38 -16.56 42.59
N ASP A 98 -37.22 -15.58 42.90
CA ASP A 98 -37.71 -15.32 44.26
C ASP A 98 -38.49 -16.52 44.80
N GLU A 99 -39.36 -17.15 43.99
CA GLU A 99 -40.04 -18.39 44.37
C GLU A 99 -39.05 -19.53 44.67
N ARG A 100 -38.03 -19.70 43.82
CA ARG A 100 -37.00 -20.72 44.03
C ARG A 100 -36.23 -20.46 45.32
N PHE A 101 -35.88 -19.21 45.59
CA PHE A 101 -35.15 -18.79 46.77
C PHE A 101 -35.95 -19.06 48.05
N VAL A 102 -37.23 -18.66 48.10
CA VAL A 102 -38.08 -18.90 49.28
C VAL A 102 -38.23 -20.40 49.56
N LYS A 103 -38.42 -21.21 48.51
CA LYS A 103 -38.50 -22.68 48.65
C LYS A 103 -37.22 -23.25 49.27
N GLU A 104 -36.05 -22.81 48.81
CA GLU A 104 -34.77 -23.30 49.31
C GLU A 104 -34.44 -22.78 50.71
N TRP A 105 -34.78 -21.52 50.98
CA TRP A 105 -34.62 -20.89 52.29
C TRP A 105 -35.45 -21.61 53.37
N ASN A 106 -36.69 -21.99 53.05
CA ASN A 106 -37.52 -22.75 53.98
C ASN A 106 -36.91 -24.12 54.31
N LYS A 107 -36.39 -24.85 53.32
CA LYS A 107 -35.68 -26.12 53.56
C LYS A 107 -34.46 -25.92 54.46
N TYR A 108 -33.70 -24.85 54.23
CA TYR A 108 -32.53 -24.52 55.06
C TYR A 108 -32.94 -24.27 56.52
N LEU A 109 -34.00 -23.49 56.76
CA LEU A 109 -34.51 -23.23 58.11
C LEU A 109 -35.04 -24.50 58.79
N GLU A 110 -35.71 -25.38 58.06
CA GLU A 110 -36.18 -26.68 58.58
C GLU A 110 -35.01 -27.57 59.01
N GLU A 111 -33.95 -27.60 58.20
CA GLU A 111 -32.72 -28.33 58.52
C GLU A 111 -31.98 -27.72 59.72
N GLU A 112 -31.88 -26.39 59.79
CA GLU A 112 -31.30 -25.69 60.94
C GLU A 112 -32.07 -26.01 62.23
N ALA A 113 -33.40 -25.94 62.21
CA ALA A 113 -34.25 -26.27 63.34
C ALA A 113 -34.19 -27.76 63.74
N ARG A 114 -33.84 -28.66 62.81
CA ARG A 114 -33.60 -30.08 63.08
C ARG A 114 -32.25 -30.30 63.78
N ILE A 115 -31.21 -29.59 63.36
CA ILE A 115 -29.83 -29.74 63.85
C ILE A 115 -29.64 -29.03 65.19
N MET A 116 -30.18 -27.82 65.34
CA MET A 116 -30.00 -26.95 66.51
C MET A 116 -30.98 -27.26 67.66
N LYS A 117 -31.38 -28.52 67.82
CA LYS A 117 -32.18 -29.00 68.95
C LYS A 117 -31.34 -29.26 70.18
#